data_AF-A0AAW5K409-F1
#
_entry.id   AF-A0AAW5K409-F1
#
_cell.length_a   1.000
_cell.length_b   1.000
_cell.length_c   1.000
_cell.angle_alpha   90.00
_cell.angle_beta   90.00
_cell.angle_gamma   90.00
#
_symmetry.space_group_name_H-M   'P 1'
#
loop_
_entity.id
_entity.type
_entity.pdbx_description
1 polymer ?
#
loop_
_entity_poly.entity_id
_entity_poly.type
_entity_poly.pdbx_seq_one_letter_code
_entity_poly.pdbx_strand_id
1 'polypeptide(L)' 'MFIPLEGENIVCLANVVAIYRSGIQTVILKRDGSTETTSFTPPTLAKRQKALGADIDAHLAPTNTTRKRAARNTGE' A
#
# COMPACT_ATOMS: atom_id res chain seq x y z
N MET A 1 2.34 3.05 10.65
CA MET A 1 2.39 2.45 9.30
C MET A 1 1.76 1.07 9.36
N PHE A 2 0.82 0.77 8.45
CA PHE A 2 0.11 -0.50 8.41
C PHE A 2 0.52 -1.28 7.16
N ILE A 3 0.68 -2.59 7.29
CA ILE A 3 0.84 -3.48 6.15
C ILE A 3 -0.50 -4.21 5.95
N PRO A 4 -1.16 -4.07 4.79
CA PRO A 4 -2.29 -4.91 4.44
C PRO A 4 -1.82 -6.34 4.17
N LEU A 5 -2.43 -7.31 4.85
CA LEU A 5 -2.24 -8.73 4.63
C LEU A 5 -3.31 -9.25 3.64
N GLU A 6 -3.23 -10.52 3.23
CA GLU A 6 -4.32 -11.13 2.47
C GLU A 6 -5.61 -11.21 3.31
N GLY A 7 -6.75 -10.94 2.67
CA GLY A 7 -8.05 -10.81 3.33
C GLY A 7 -8.26 -9.43 3.98
N GLU A 8 -9.04 -9.39 5.05
CA GLU A 8 -9.33 -8.16 5.82
C GLU A 8 -8.29 -7.87 6.92
N ASN A 9 -7.14 -8.55 6.89
CA ASN A 9 -6.15 -8.46 7.95
C ASN A 9 -5.16 -7.31 7.70
N ILE A 10 -4.89 -6.53 8.74
CA ILE A 10 -3.88 -5.46 8.74
C ILE A 10 -2.90 -5.66 9.89
N VAL A 11 -1.61 -5.41 9.64
CA VAL A 11 -0.58 -5.43 10.69
C VAL A 11 -0.11 -4.01 10.96
N CYS A 12 -0.24 -3.59 12.22
CA CYS A 12 0.37 -2.35 12.70
C CYS A 12 1.88 -2.58 12.92
N LEU A 13 2.71 -1.90 12.14
CA LEU A 13 4.17 -2.05 12.25
C LEU A 13 4.75 -1.59 13.59
N ALA A 14 4.05 -0.72 14.33
CA ALA A 14 4.50 -0.33 15.68
C ALA A 14 4.56 -1.52 16.66
N ASN A 15 3.75 -2.55 16.39
CA ASN A 15 3.67 -3.77 17.18
C ASN A 15 4.57 -4.89 16.64
N VAL A 16 5.25 -4.68 15.50
CA VAL A 16 6.13 -5.66 14.87
C VAL A 16 7.58 -5.42 15.30
N VAL A 17 8.23 -6.48 15.77
CA VAL A 17 9.67 -6.49 16.10
C VAL A 17 10.48 -6.98 14.90
N ALA A 18 10.05 -8.07 14.27
CA ALA A 18 10.76 -8.65 13.14
C ALA A 18 9.81 -9.37 12.17
N ILE A 19 10.19 -9.43 10.91
CA ILE A 19 9.57 -10.27 9.87
C ILE A 19 10.68 -11.15 9.30
N TYR A 20 10.55 -12.47 9.39
CA TYR A 20 11.59 -13.41 8.99
C TYR A 20 11.02 -14.69 8.38
N ARG A 21 11.89 -15.51 7.78
CA ARG A 21 11.53 -16.80 7.20
C ARG A 21 11.76 -17.91 8.21
N SER A 22 10.74 -18.73 8.43
CA SER A 22 10.83 -19.98 9.21
C SER A 22 10.38 -21.13 8.31
N GLY A 23 11.35 -21.87 7.78
CA GLY A 23 11.11 -22.87 6.74
C GLY A 23 10.41 -22.28 5.50
N ILE A 24 9.21 -22.79 5.18
CA ILE A 24 8.42 -22.33 4.03
C ILE A 24 7.52 -21.13 4.35
N GLN A 25 7.41 -20.73 5.63
CA GLN A 25 6.50 -19.69 6.08
C GLN A 25 7.22 -18.37 6.37
N THR A 26 6.47 -17.28 6.29
CA THR A 26 6.91 -15.97 6.78
C THR A 26 6.27 -15.74 8.14
N VAL A 27 7.07 -15.32 9.12
CA VAL A 27 6.65 -15.14 10.51
C VAL A 27 6.83 -13.68 10.90
N ILE A 28 5.84 -13.14 11.61
CA ILE A 28 5.87 -11.85 12.28
C ILE A 28 6.08 -12.11 13.77
N LEU A 29 7.16 -11.57 14.33
CA LEU A 29 7.37 -11.48 15.78
C LEU A 29 6.79 -10.15 16.27
N LYS A 30 5.85 -10.23 17.22
CA LYS A 30 5.25 -9.06 17.85
C LYS A 30 5.99 -8.65 19.12
N ARG A 31 5.74 -7.41 19.56
CA ARG A 31 6.39 -6.82 20.76
C ARG A 31 6.01 -7.54 22.06
N ASP A 32 4.84 -8.15 22.11
CA ASP A 32 4.39 -9.00 23.23
C ASP A 32 5.04 -10.40 23.24
N GLY A 33 5.91 -10.69 22.27
CA GLY A 33 6.59 -11.97 22.11
C GLY A 33 5.78 -13.03 21.34
N SER A 34 4.51 -12.74 21.00
CA SER A 34 3.70 -13.64 20.19
C SER A 34 4.17 -13.64 18.73
N THR A 35 3.88 -14.74 18.03
CA THR A 35 4.23 -14.90 16.62
C THR A 35 3.00 -15.18 15.78
N GLU A 36 2.94 -14.58 14.59
CA GLU A 36 1.92 -14.88 13.57
C GLU A 36 2.56 -15.32 12.27
N THR A 37 1.93 -16.27 11.59
CA THR A 37 2.36 -16.74 10.28
C THR A 37 1.56 -16.02 9.19
N THR A 38 2.22 -15.72 8.08
CA THR A 38 1.60 -14.98 6.98
C THR A 38 1.79 -15.70 5.65
N SER A 39 0.80 -15.59 4.77
CA SER A 39 0.87 -16.12 3.41
C SER A 39 1.82 -15.32 2.51
N PHE A 40 2.02 -14.03 2.77
CA PHE A 40 2.94 -13.22 1.97
C PHE A 40 4.40 -13.52 2.32
N THR A 41 5.27 -13.41 1.32
CA THR A 41 6.73 -13.47 1.50
C THR A 41 7.32 -12.06 1.50
N PRO A 42 8.54 -11.84 2.04
CA PRO A 42 9.20 -10.54 1.95
C PRO A 42 9.28 -10.00 0.50
N PRO A 43 9.58 -10.82 -0.54
CA PRO A 43 9.46 -10.39 -1.94
C PRO A 43 8.05 -9.94 -2.34
N THR A 44 7.00 -10.66 -1.92
CA THR A 44 5.60 -10.29 -2.18
C THR A 44 5.28 -8.94 -1.56
N LEU A 45 5.74 -8.70 -0.34
CA LEU A 45 5.54 -7.44 0.39
C LEU A 45 6.21 -6.26 -0.33
N ALA A 46 7.47 -6.43 -0.77
CA ALA A 46 8.20 -5.40 -1.52
C ALA A 46 7.51 -5.05 -2.85
N LYS A 47 6.97 -6.05 -3.56
CA LYS A 47 6.20 -5.83 -4.80
C LYS A 47 4.91 -5.03 -4.52
N ARG A 48 4.19 -5.37 -3.45
CA ARG A 48 2.95 -4.67 -3.05
C ARG A 48 3.22 -3.22 -2.64
N GLN A 49 4.32 -2.95 -1.93
CA GLN A 49 4.68 -1.60 -1.54
C GLN A 49 4.95 -0.68 -2.75
N LYS A 50 5.62 -1.20 -3.79
CA LYS A 50 5.83 -0.44 -5.04
C LYS A 50 4.52 -0.13 -5.75
N ALA A 51 3.60 -1.10 -5.82
CA ALA A 51 2.29 -0.90 -6.44
C ALA A 51 1.47 0.15 -5.69
N LEU A 52 1.43 0.08 -4.36
CA LEU A 52 0.73 1.07 -3.53
C LEU A 52 1.29 2.49 -3.73
N GLY A 53 2.62 2.64 -3.84
CA GLY A 53 3.23 3.93 -4.14
C GLY A 53 2.73 4.51 -5.47
N ALA A 54 2.71 3.70 -6.53
CA ALA A 54 2.22 4.11 -7.84
C ALA A 54 0.72 4.50 -7.82
N ASP A 55 -0.11 3.76 -7.09
CA ASP A 55 -1.55 4.06 -6.94
C ASP A 55 -1.76 5.38 -6.18
N ILE A 56 -1.00 5.61 -5.11
CA ILE A 56 -1.03 6.87 -4.36
C ILE A 56 -0.61 8.03 -5.26
N ASP A 57 0.48 7.89 -6.00
CA ASP A 57 0.97 8.92 -6.92
C ASP A 57 -0.07 9.24 -7.99
N ALA A 58 -0.74 8.22 -8.54
CA ALA A 58 -1.81 8.38 -9.52
C ALA A 58 -3.05 9.09 -8.91
N HIS A 59 -3.39 8.80 -7.65
CA HIS A 59 -4.53 9.41 -6.96
C HIS A 59 -4.26 10.85 -6.53
N LEU A 60 -3.00 11.18 -6.23
CA LEU A 60 -2.54 12.52 -5.86
C LEU A 60 -2.17 13.39 -7.07
N ALA A 61 -2.03 12.79 -8.25
CA ALA A 61 -1.76 13.54 -9.48
C ALA A 61 -2.90 14.54 -9.75
N PRO A 62 -2.59 15.82 -10.05
CA PRO A 62 -3.62 16.81 -10.32
C PRO A 62 -4.42 16.37 -11.54
N THR A 63 -5.72 16.16 -11.35
CA THR A 63 -6.66 15.98 -12.46
C THR A 63 -6.75 17.31 -13.18
N ASN A 64 -6.00 17.46 -14.26
CA ASN A 64 -6.19 18.54 -15.23
C ASN A 64 -7.57 18.34 -15.85
N THR A 65 -8.60 18.81 -15.15
CA THR A 65 -9.94 18.96 -15.68
C THR A 65 -9.83 20.02 -16.75
N THR A 66 -9.75 19.58 -18.00
CA THR A 66 -9.76 20.43 -19.18
C THR A 66 -11.06 21.24 -19.16
N ARG A 67 -11.05 22.40 -18.49
CA ARG A 67 -12.09 23.42 -18.65
C ARG A 67 -12.01 23.84 -20.11
N LYS A 68 -12.91 23.28 -20.90
CA LYS A 68 -13.23 23.70 -22.27
C LYS A 68 -13.65 25.18 -22.23
N ARG A 69 -12.67 26.09 -22.24
CA ARG A 69 -12.90 27.51 -22.52
C ARG A 69 -12.79 27.69 -24.04
N ALA A 70 -13.90 27.48 -24.72
CA ALA A 70 -14.13 27.92 -26.09
C ALA A 70 -15.65 28.00 -26.29
N ALA A 71 -16.28 29.11 -26.65
CA ALA A 71 -15.84 30.47 -26.87
C ALA A 71 -17.05 31.36 -26.55
N ARG A 72 -16.86 32.41 -25.75
CA ARG A 72 -17.81 33.52 -25.65
C ARG A 72 -17.16 34.64 -26.44
N ASN A 73 -17.78 35.01 -27.56
CA ASN A 73 -17.76 36.32 -28.26
C ASN A 73 -17.55 36.22 -29.77
N THR A 74 -18.62 36.53 -30.49
CA THR A 74 -18.75 37.30 -31.76
C THR A 74 -20.26 37.34 -31.99
N GLY A 75 -20.98 38.44 -32.09
CA GLY A 75 -20.71 39.87 -32.27
C GLY A 75 -22.01 40.42 -32.87
N GLU A 76 -22.47 41.58 -32.37
CA GLU A 76 -23.57 42.44 -32.85
C GLU A 76 -24.97 41.82 -33.06
#